data_AF-A0A2K3JDA9-F1
#
_entry.id   AF-A0A2K3JDA9-F1
#
_cell.length_a   1.000
_cell.length_b   1.000
_cell.length_c   1.000
_cell.angle_alpha   90.00
_cell.angle_beta   90.00
_cell.angle_gamma   90.00
#
_symmetry.space_group_name_H-M   'P 1'
#
loop_
_entity.id
_entity.type
_entity.pdbx_description
1 polymer ?
#
loop_
_entity_poly.entity_id
_entity_poly.type
_entity_poly.pdbx_seq_one_letter_code
_entity_poly.pdbx_strand_id
1 'polypeptide(L)' 'MDKKEIMKPQEFYIIRKKMGLSRKKLGLKLGRSGLMILNYEKGKYPIPKAIELCMKNFDTYCGAGNR' A
#
# COMPACT_ATOMS: atom_id res chain seq x y z
N MET A 1 22.01 15.83 -0.59
CA MET A 1 20.53 15.83 -0.47
C MET A 1 20.05 14.46 -0.90
N ASP A 2 19.93 13.54 0.06
CA ASP A 2 19.39 12.20 -0.20
C ASP A 2 17.97 12.32 -0.75
N LYS A 3 17.81 11.90 -1.99
CA LYS A 3 16.49 11.74 -2.61
C LYS A 3 15.77 10.67 -1.80
N LYS A 4 15.01 11.06 -0.77
CA LYS A 4 14.12 10.15 -0.04
C LYS A 4 13.20 9.53 -1.08
N GLU A 5 13.47 8.29 -1.49
CA GLU A 5 12.63 7.58 -2.44
C GLU A 5 11.25 7.42 -1.83
N ILE A 6 10.30 8.19 -2.35
CA ILE A 6 8.87 8.08 -2.05
C ILE A 6 8.32 7.03 -3.01
N MET A 7 7.61 6.03 -2.48
CA MET A 7 6.96 5.01 -3.31
C MET A 7 6.04 5.66 -4.34
N LYS A 8 6.18 5.24 -5.60
CA LYS A 8 5.38 5.82 -6.68
C LYS A 8 3.94 5.30 -6.63
N PRO A 9 2.94 6.09 -7.05
CA PRO A 9 1.54 5.64 -7.13
C PRO A 9 1.34 4.33 -7.91
N GLN A 10 2.05 4.19 -9.03
CA GLN A 10 2.01 2.97 -9.86
C GLN A 10 2.60 1.76 -9.14
N GLU A 11 3.68 1.95 -8.38
CA GLU A 11 4.31 0.89 -7.59
C GLU A 11 3.34 0.38 -6.51
N PHE A 12 2.69 1.31 -5.80
CA PHE A 12 1.67 0.98 -4.81
C PHE A 12 0.50 0.18 -5.41
N TYR A 13 0.04 0.54 -6.60
CA TYR A 13 -0.97 -0.21 -7.35
C TYR A 13 -0.51 -1.63 -7.68
N ILE A 14 0.70 -1.77 -8.23
CA ILE A 14 1.27 -3.07 -8.60
C ILE A 14 1.39 -3.97 -7.37
N ILE A 15 1.93 -3.46 -6.27
CA ILE A 15 2.08 -4.19 -5.01
C ILE A 15 0.72 -4.69 -4.51
N ARG A 16 -0.32 -3.83 -4.45
CA ARG A 16 -1.67 -4.27 -4.07
C ARG A 16 -2.20 -5.38 -4.98
N LYS A 17 -2.00 -5.25 -6.29
CA LYS A 17 -2.46 -6.24 -7.28
C LYS A 17 -1.71 -7.57 -7.13
N LYS A 18 -0.41 -7.56 -6.88
CA LYS A 18 0.39 -8.76 -6.58
C LYS A 18 -0.13 -9.49 -5.33
N MET A 19 -0.59 -8.75 -4.32
CA MET A 19 -1.22 -9.33 -3.12
C MET A 19 -2.64 -9.88 -3.36
N GLY A 20 -3.21 -9.70 -4.56
CA GLY A 20 -4.59 -10.11 -4.84
C GLY A 20 -5.64 -9.34 -4.01
N LEU A 21 -5.30 -8.18 -3.44
CA LEU A 21 -6.20 -7.45 -2.56
C LEU A 21 -7.06 -6.46 -3.34
N SER A 22 -8.35 -6.40 -3.01
CA SER A 22 -9.20 -5.28 -3.41
C SER A 22 -8.81 -4.01 -2.65
N ARG A 23 -9.18 -2.84 -3.16
CA ARG A 23 -8.93 -1.56 -2.47
C ARG A 23 -9.59 -1.52 -1.09
N LYS A 24 -10.80 -2.09 -0.96
CA LYS A 24 -11.51 -2.21 0.31
C LYS A 24 -10.73 -3.09 1.29
N LYS A 25 -10.26 -4.26 0.85
CA LYS A 25 -9.52 -5.21 1.71
C LYS A 25 -8.17 -4.65 2.14
N LEU A 26 -7.43 -3.99 1.24
CA LEU A 26 -6.19 -3.31 1.60
C LEU A 26 -6.46 -2.13 2.55
N GLY A 27 -7.50 -1.35 2.29
CA GLY A 27 -7.92 -0.25 3.16
C GLY A 27 -8.17 -0.73 4.58
N LEU A 28 -8.94 -1.80 4.77
CA LEU A 28 -9.18 -2.39 6.08
C LEU A 28 -7.88 -2.80 6.79
N LYS A 29 -6.96 -3.44 6.08
CA LYS A 29 -5.64 -3.83 6.63
C LYS A 29 -4.79 -2.63 7.03
N LEU A 30 -4.90 -1.50 6.33
CA LEU A 30 -4.12 -0.28 6.59
C LEU A 30 -4.86 0.74 7.48
N GLY A 31 -6.07 0.44 7.96
CA GLY A 31 -6.89 1.42 8.71
C GLY A 31 -7.27 2.64 7.86
N ARG A 32 -7.59 2.42 6.58
CA ARG A 32 -7.95 3.46 5.60
C ARG A 32 -9.19 3.05 4.80
N SER A 33 -9.89 4.05 4.25
CA SER A 33 -11.00 3.77 3.33
C SER A 33 -10.48 3.27 1.99
N GLY A 34 -11.28 2.46 1.28
CA GLY A 34 -10.94 2.02 -0.08
C GLY A 34 -10.80 3.19 -1.07
N LEU A 35 -11.49 4.30 -0.82
CA LEU A 35 -11.34 5.55 -1.57
C LEU A 35 -9.96 6.17 -1.35
N MET A 36 -9.43 6.13 -0.12
CA MET A 36 -8.08 6.62 0.16
C MET A 36 -7.02 5.79 -0.56
N ILE A 37 -7.22 4.47 -0.64
CA ILE A 37 -6.34 3.58 -1.43
C ILE A 37 -6.37 3.97 -2.92
N LEU A 38 -7.55 4.23 -3.50
CA LEU A 38 -7.67 4.71 -4.87
C LEU A 38 -6.92 6.04 -5.09
N ASN A 39 -7.03 6.95 -4.13
CA ASN A 39 -6.39 8.25 -4.16
C ASN A 39 -4.84 8.15 -4.14
N TYR A 40 -4.28 7.20 -3.40
CA TYR A 40 -2.85 6.89 -3.43
C TYR A 40 -2.42 6.34 -4.79
N GLU A 41 -3.18 5.40 -5.38
CA GLU A 41 -2.88 4.83 -6.70
C GLU A 41 -2.91 5.86 -7.82
N LYS A 42 -3.79 6.86 -7.70
CA LYS A 42 -3.91 7.96 -8.66
C LYS A 42 -2.92 9.09 -8.40
N GLY A 43 -2.13 9.02 -7.33
CA GLY A 43 -1.21 10.10 -6.94
C GLY A 43 -1.91 11.40 -6.54
N LYS A 44 -3.21 11.37 -6.23
CA LYS A 44 -3.96 12.54 -5.75
C LYS A 44 -3.49 12.99 -4.38
N TYR A 45 -3.03 12.04 -3.57
CA TYR A 45 -2.47 12.28 -2.25
C TYR A 45 -1.15 11.54 -2.11
N PRO A 46 -0.17 12.12 -1.41
CA PRO A 46 1.09 11.45 -1.12
C PRO A 46 0.84 10.23 -0.22
N ILE A 47 1.63 9.18 -0.43
CA ILE A 47 1.56 7.96 0.38
C ILE A 47 2.33 8.21 1.69
N PRO A 48 1.69 8.08 2.86
CA PRO A 48 2.38 8.23 4.14
C PRO A 48 3.50 7.20 4.32
N LYS A 49 4.62 7.60 4.96
CA LYS A 49 5.79 6.72 5.12
C LYS A 49 5.48 5.41 5.87
N ALA A 50 4.58 5.46 6.85
CA ALA A 50 4.12 4.26 7.56
C ALA A 50 3.45 3.26 6.61
N ILE A 51 2.60 3.75 5.69
CA ILE A 51 1.94 2.91 4.69
C ILE A 51 2.95 2.37 3.68
N GLU A 52 3.90 3.19 3.25
CA GLU A 52 4.98 2.75 2.37
C GLU A 52 5.76 1.57 2.98
N LEU A 53 6.15 1.66 4.26
CA LEU A 53 6.83 0.59 4.97
C LEU A 53 5.97 -0.68 5.07
N CYS A 54 4.68 -0.53 5.37
CA CYS A 54 3.75 -1.67 5.39
C CYS A 54 3.64 -2.35 4.02
N MET A 55 3.64 -1.59 2.93
CA MET A 55 3.54 -2.14 1.58
C MET A 55 4.83 -2.86 1.15
N LYS A 56 6.01 -2.35 1.55
CA LYS A 56 7.31 -2.98 1.26
C LYS A 56 7.53 -4.26 2.06
N ASN A 57 7.08 -4.30 3.31
CA ASN A 57 7.28 -5.43 4.24
C ASN A 57 6.02 -6.30 4.39
N PHE A 58 5.08 -6.21 3.46
CA PHE A 58 3.77 -6.83 3.63
C PHE A 58 3.85 -8.36 3.75
N ASP A 59 4.76 -9.00 3.00
CA ASP A 59 5.01 -10.45 3.08
C ASP A 59 5.51 -10.86 4.47
N THR A 60 6.21 -9.97 5.18
CA THR A 60 6.78 -10.21 6.51
C THR A 60 5.75 -10.04 7.64
N TYR A 61 4.77 -9.15 7.49
CA TYR A 61 3.79 -8.84 8.55
C TYR A 61 2.41 -9.47 8.36
N CYS A 62 2.03 -9.88 7.14
CA CYS A 62 0.73 -10.50 6.86
C CYS A 62 0.81 -12.02 6.62
N GLY A 63 1.99 -12.63 6.77
CA GLY A 63 2.26 -14.07 6.56
C GLY A 63 1.94 -14.99 7.75
N ALA A 64 0.80 -14.81 8.42
CA ALA A 64 0.35 -15.72 9.49
C ALA A 64 -1.13 -16.10 9.37
N GLY A 65 -1.61 -16.39 8.16
CA GLY A 65 -3.01 -16.83 8.00
C GLY A 65 -3.33 -17.31 6.60
N ASN A 66 -2.65 -18.36 6.15
CA ASN A 66 -3.12 -19.38 5.22
C ASN A 66 -2.03 -20.48 5.14
N ARG A 67 -2.02 -21.37 6.12
CA ARG A 67 -1.60 -22.76 5.95
C ARG A 67 -2.87 -23.60 5.91
#